data_AF-A0A6J2YMF3-F1
#
_entry.id   AF-A0A6J2YMF3-F1
#
_cell.length_a   1.000
_cell.length_b   1.000
_cell.length_c   1.000
_cell.angle_alpha   90.00
_cell.angle_beta   90.00
_cell.angle_gamma   90.00
#
_symmetry.space_group_name_H-M   'P 1'
#
loop_
_entity.id
_entity.type
_entity.pdbx_description
1 polymer ?
#
loop_
_entity_poly.entity_id
_entity_poly.type
_entity_poly.pdbx_seq_one_letter_code
_entity_poly.pdbx_strand_id
1 'polypeptide(L)'
;MCAILSDIRRSYAVFSALLLTVITTKVRGHAHCSQDEIMKCSKPLSVLDSGLNFVSTRADLDRICPDLREAIKCIHQYTRFCMNFNDRKHFKKLFHGTAEMVNNLCRNGTYQEEYLKHAPCMQTVEPQNEICFKKYTKNMSDIQAKTPIDNVSEEDLIAYKSFQKRKRDAADEGIKNVCCAFQEYVECSTSTTRQICGNDAADFSKKFLDKMSSSMIQLHCQNYGPQECGLITSSSSPKTTLETSFLPLLIFSVLTMILR
;
A
#
# COMPACT_ATOMS: atom_id res chain seq x y z
N MET A 1 -7.67 41.25 -61.55
CA MET A 1 -6.83 40.07 -61.19
C MET A 1 -5.84 40.35 -60.05
N CYS A 2 -5.20 41.54 -59.99
CA CYS A 2 -4.23 41.86 -58.91
C CYS A 2 -4.83 41.95 -57.49
N ALA A 3 -6.06 42.45 -57.31
CA ALA A 3 -6.66 42.60 -55.97
C ALA A 3 -6.94 41.25 -55.28
N ILE A 4 -7.44 40.26 -56.04
CA ILE A 4 -7.78 38.92 -55.52
C ILE A 4 -6.52 38.16 -55.07
N LEU A 5 -5.41 38.31 -55.81
CA LEU A 5 -4.11 37.73 -55.45
C LEU A 5 -3.54 38.32 -54.14
N SER A 6 -3.78 39.61 -53.90
CA SER A 6 -3.37 40.29 -52.67
C SER A 6 -4.13 39.77 -51.45
N ASP A 7 -5.46 39.60 -51.55
CA ASP A 7 -6.28 39.09 -50.45
C ASP A 7 -5.99 37.62 -50.12
N ILE A 8 -5.72 36.79 -51.14
CA ILE A 8 -5.30 35.40 -50.94
C ILE A 8 -3.97 35.35 -50.20
N ARG A 9 -2.97 36.14 -50.61
CA ARG A 9 -1.65 36.19 -49.95
C ARG A 9 -1.74 36.66 -48.50
N ARG A 10 -2.62 37.62 -48.21
CA ARG A 10 -2.87 38.14 -46.85
C ARG A 10 -3.56 37.10 -45.98
N SER A 11 -4.51 36.35 -46.53
CA SER A 11 -5.19 35.26 -45.83
C SER A 11 -4.22 34.12 -45.49
N TYR A 12 -3.40 33.66 -46.44
CA TYR A 12 -2.38 32.64 -46.19
C TYR A 12 -1.35 33.07 -45.14
N ALA A 13 -0.94 34.34 -45.14
CA ALA A 13 -0.03 34.87 -44.13
C ALA A 13 -0.66 34.81 -42.72
N VAL A 14 -1.93 35.19 -42.58
CA VAL A 14 -2.66 35.11 -41.30
C VAL A 14 -2.83 33.67 -40.84
N PHE A 15 -3.21 32.75 -41.72
CA PHE A 15 -3.31 31.32 -41.40
C PHE A 15 -1.96 30.71 -41.02
N SER A 16 -0.87 31.06 -41.72
CA SER A 16 0.48 30.62 -41.36
C SER A 16 0.95 31.19 -40.03
N ALA A 17 0.61 32.45 -39.72
CA ALA A 17 0.93 33.07 -38.44
C ALA A 17 0.12 32.41 -37.31
N LEU A 18 -1.15 32.10 -37.53
CA LEU A 18 -2.00 31.36 -36.58
C LEU A 18 -1.46 29.94 -36.33
N LEU A 19 -1.12 29.20 -37.38
CA LEU A 19 -0.48 27.87 -37.27
C LEU A 19 0.86 27.95 -36.54
N LEU A 20 1.71 28.92 -36.85
CA LEU A 20 2.97 29.13 -36.14
C LEU A 20 2.73 29.51 -34.67
N THR A 21 1.72 30.31 -34.34
CA THR A 21 1.36 30.60 -32.95
C THR A 21 0.82 29.36 -32.23
N VAL A 22 0.05 28.49 -32.89
CA VAL A 22 -0.45 27.23 -32.31
C VAL A 22 0.68 26.22 -32.09
N ILE A 23 1.67 26.17 -33.00
CA ILE A 23 2.85 25.31 -32.89
C ILE A 23 3.83 25.85 -31.83
N THR A 24 3.91 27.17 -31.63
CA THR A 24 4.79 27.82 -30.64
C THR A 24 4.14 28.05 -29.27
N THR A 25 2.81 27.97 -29.15
CA THR A 25 2.11 27.76 -27.87
C THR A 25 2.39 26.33 -27.41
N LYS A 26 3.62 26.14 -26.93
CA LYS A 26 4.14 25.03 -26.15
C LYS A 26 3.20 23.81 -26.07
N VAL A 27 3.48 22.79 -26.86
CA VAL A 27 3.54 21.45 -26.26
C VAL A 27 4.67 21.53 -25.23
N ARG A 28 4.34 22.01 -24.03
CA ARG A 28 5.22 22.00 -22.86
C ARG A 28 5.26 20.55 -22.42
N GLY A 29 5.95 19.71 -23.19
CA GLY A 29 6.18 18.32 -22.88
C GLY A 29 6.84 18.24 -21.51
N HIS A 30 6.08 17.75 -20.53
CA HIS A 30 6.48 17.09 -19.29
C HIS A 30 7.84 17.44 -18.66
N ALA A 31 8.19 18.72 -18.51
CA ALA A 31 9.39 19.11 -17.74
C ALA A 31 9.28 18.82 -16.22
N HIS A 32 8.12 18.33 -15.75
CA HIS A 32 7.81 18.11 -14.32
C HIS A 32 7.36 16.66 -14.00
N CYS A 33 7.58 15.70 -14.89
CA CYS A 33 7.16 14.31 -14.69
C CYS A 33 8.34 13.36 -14.43
N SER A 34 9.23 13.74 -13.51
CA SER A 34 10.31 12.86 -13.05
C SER A 34 9.90 12.09 -11.80
N GLN A 35 10.57 10.96 -11.55
CA GLN A 35 10.39 10.21 -10.30
C GLN A 35 10.75 11.04 -9.07
N ASP A 36 11.68 11.99 -9.20
CA ASP A 36 12.03 12.90 -8.12
C ASP A 36 10.86 13.79 -7.69
N GLU A 37 10.00 14.20 -8.63
CA GLU A 37 8.85 15.04 -8.32
C GLU A 37 7.80 14.32 -7.48
N ILE A 38 7.51 13.04 -7.77
CA ILE A 38 6.59 12.26 -6.93
C ILE A 38 7.21 11.96 -5.57
N MET A 39 8.52 11.70 -5.48
CA MET A 39 9.22 11.52 -4.20
C MET A 39 9.15 12.78 -3.33
N LYS A 40 9.29 13.98 -3.92
CA LYS A 40 9.11 15.25 -3.21
C LYS A 40 7.71 15.39 -2.62
N CYS A 41 6.67 15.01 -3.38
CA CYS A 41 5.30 15.04 -2.86
C CYS A 41 5.11 14.10 -1.65
N SER A 42 5.77 12.93 -1.65
CA SER A 42 5.62 11.93 -0.59
C SER A 42 6.39 12.23 0.70
N LYS A 43 7.38 13.14 0.66
CA LYS A 43 8.26 13.44 1.81
C LYS A 43 7.51 13.77 3.10
N PRO A 44 6.44 14.59 3.12
CA PRO A 44 5.70 14.85 4.35
C PRO A 44 4.96 13.64 4.90
N LEU A 45 4.64 12.63 4.07
CA LEU A 45 3.92 11.42 4.48
C LEU A 45 4.81 10.43 5.25
N SER A 46 6.14 10.56 5.17
CA SER A 46 7.07 9.63 5.85
C SER A 46 6.96 9.66 7.38
N VAL A 47 6.36 10.71 7.95
CA VAL A 47 6.00 10.75 9.38
C VAL A 47 5.08 9.60 9.78
N LEU A 48 4.21 9.19 8.85
CA LEU A 48 3.24 8.13 9.09
C LEU A 48 3.92 6.75 9.08
N ASP A 49 5.05 6.60 8.36
CA ASP A 49 5.84 5.37 8.32
C ASP A 49 6.52 5.09 9.67
N SER A 50 6.90 6.15 10.38
CA SER A 50 7.41 6.08 11.75
C SER A 50 6.30 6.02 12.79
N GLY A 51 5.10 5.52 12.48
CA GLY A 51 4.04 5.31 13.46
C GLY A 51 3.46 6.58 14.11
N LEU A 52 3.73 7.77 13.55
CA LEU A 52 3.32 9.07 14.10
C LEU A 52 3.85 9.34 15.52
N ASN A 53 5.04 8.85 15.86
CA ASN A 53 5.65 8.90 17.20
C ASN A 53 5.64 10.28 17.89
N PHE A 54 5.63 11.38 17.14
CA PHE A 54 5.59 12.76 17.67
C PHE A 54 4.23 13.44 17.59
N VAL A 55 3.17 12.70 17.25
CA VAL A 55 1.81 13.20 17.11
C VAL A 55 0.96 12.50 18.15
N SER A 56 0.74 13.13 19.30
CA SER A 56 -0.12 12.55 20.34
C SER A 56 -1.22 13.47 20.82
N THR A 57 -1.14 14.74 20.42
CA THR A 57 -2.10 15.75 20.81
C THR A 57 -2.81 16.33 19.61
N ARG A 58 -3.94 16.98 19.87
CA ARG A 58 -4.66 17.73 18.85
C ARG A 58 -3.83 18.88 18.28
N ALA A 59 -3.01 19.52 19.12
CA ALA A 59 -2.09 20.57 18.70
C ALA A 59 -1.03 20.03 17.72
N ASP A 60 -0.54 18.80 17.92
CA ASP A 60 0.37 18.16 16.97
C ASP A 60 -0.31 17.94 15.62
N LEU A 61 -1.54 17.42 15.64
CA LEU A 61 -2.34 17.21 14.42
C LEU A 61 -2.58 18.53 13.68
N ASP A 62 -2.96 19.60 14.39
CA ASP A 62 -3.19 20.91 13.80
C ASP A 62 -1.92 21.46 13.11
N ARG A 63 -0.74 21.13 13.63
CA ARG A 63 0.55 21.50 13.05
C ARG A 63 0.89 20.69 11.80
N ILE A 64 0.65 19.38 11.79
CA ILE A 64 1.11 18.49 10.69
C ILE A 64 0.09 18.29 9.56
N CYS A 65 -1.19 18.43 9.85
CA CYS A 65 -2.26 18.17 8.89
C CYS A 65 -2.26 19.07 7.65
N PRO A 66 -1.85 20.35 7.70
CA PRO A 66 -1.65 21.16 6.50
C PRO A 66 -0.67 20.51 5.52
N ASP A 67 0.48 20.04 6.00
CA ASP A 67 1.53 19.44 5.18
C ASP A 67 1.08 18.09 4.58
N LEU A 68 0.44 17.24 5.39
CA LEU A 68 -0.09 15.96 4.92
C LEU A 68 -1.14 16.15 3.82
N ARG A 69 -2.07 17.09 4.00
CA ARG A 69 -3.11 17.39 3.00
C ARG A 69 -2.49 17.91 1.70
N GLU A 70 -1.45 18.73 1.80
CA GLU A 70 -0.76 19.25 0.62
C GLU A 70 0.01 18.15 -0.12
N ALA A 71 0.63 17.22 0.61
CA ALA A 71 1.24 16.03 0.02
C ALA A 71 0.22 15.18 -0.78
N ILE A 72 -0.96 14.91 -0.22
CA ILE A 72 -2.03 14.18 -0.93
C ILE A 72 -2.44 14.92 -2.21
N LYS A 73 -2.61 16.25 -2.17
CA LYS A 73 -2.97 17.05 -3.35
C LYS A 73 -1.86 17.01 -4.42
N CYS A 74 -0.60 17.14 -4.01
CA CYS A 74 0.56 17.06 -4.90
C CYS A 74 0.58 15.74 -5.67
N ILE A 75 0.40 14.62 -4.97
CA ILE A 75 0.34 13.28 -5.58
C ILE A 75 -0.87 13.15 -6.53
N HIS A 76 -2.04 13.66 -6.15
CA HIS A 76 -3.22 13.65 -7.02
C HIS A 76 -3.02 14.48 -8.31
N GLN A 77 -2.30 15.60 -8.23
CA GLN A 77 -1.98 16.40 -9.42
C GLN A 77 -0.95 15.69 -10.29
N TYR A 78 0.14 15.19 -9.69
CA TYR A 78 1.16 14.42 -10.41
C TYR A 78 0.53 13.26 -11.18
N THR A 79 -0.27 12.42 -10.53
CA THR A 79 -0.92 11.27 -11.16
C THR A 79 -1.93 11.66 -12.24
N ARG A 80 -2.48 12.87 -12.21
CA ARG A 80 -3.37 13.38 -13.25
C ARG A 80 -2.60 13.85 -14.49
N PHE A 81 -1.44 14.49 -14.30
CA PHE A 81 -0.69 15.12 -15.38
C PHE A 81 0.42 14.23 -15.97
N CYS A 82 0.98 13.32 -15.18
CA CYS A 82 2.18 12.57 -15.54
C CYS A 82 1.94 11.08 -15.81
N MET A 83 0.78 10.55 -15.45
CA MET A 83 0.46 9.13 -15.65
C MET A 83 -0.59 8.95 -16.75
N ASN A 84 -0.47 7.88 -17.52
CA ASN A 84 -1.53 7.42 -18.40
C ASN A 84 -2.72 6.85 -17.60
N PHE A 85 -3.81 6.51 -18.28
CA PHE A 85 -5.02 6.02 -17.63
C PHE A 85 -4.82 4.77 -16.76
N ASN A 86 -4.04 3.79 -17.26
CA ASN A 86 -3.81 2.52 -16.56
C ASN A 86 -2.93 2.72 -15.34
N ASP A 87 -1.82 3.44 -15.48
CA ASP A 87 -0.90 3.73 -14.39
C ASP A 87 -1.60 4.57 -13.31
N ARG A 88 -2.41 5.55 -13.71
CA ARG A 88 -3.21 6.35 -12.78
C ARG A 88 -4.24 5.49 -12.04
N LYS A 89 -4.93 4.58 -12.74
CA LYS A 89 -5.92 3.67 -12.11
C LYS A 89 -5.24 2.74 -11.12
N HIS A 90 -4.08 2.20 -11.48
CA HIS A 90 -3.28 1.34 -10.61
C HIS A 90 -2.78 2.13 -9.40
N PHE A 91 -2.11 3.26 -9.61
CA PHE A 91 -1.60 4.12 -8.55
C PHE A 91 -2.70 4.59 -7.61
N LYS A 92 -3.88 4.95 -8.10
CA LYS A 92 -5.02 5.29 -7.23
C LYS A 92 -5.42 4.18 -6.29
N LYS A 93 -5.36 2.92 -6.73
CA LYS A 93 -5.62 1.77 -5.86
C LYS A 93 -4.54 1.63 -4.80
N LEU A 94 -3.27 1.78 -5.20
CA LEU A 94 -2.15 1.77 -4.26
C LEU A 94 -2.33 2.90 -3.23
N PHE A 95 -2.49 4.14 -3.67
CA PHE A 95 -2.45 5.30 -2.77
C PHE A 95 -3.73 5.55 -1.95
N HIS A 96 -4.82 4.80 -2.21
CA HIS A 96 -6.13 5.06 -1.62
C HIS A 96 -6.11 5.05 -0.09
N GLY A 97 -5.57 4.01 0.54
CA GLY A 97 -5.64 3.87 2.00
C GLY A 97 -4.83 4.92 2.75
N THR A 98 -3.65 5.30 2.25
CA THR A 98 -2.86 6.41 2.79
C THR A 98 -3.64 7.73 2.70
N ALA A 99 -4.23 8.04 1.55
CA ALA A 99 -5.03 9.25 1.37
C ALA A 99 -6.26 9.29 2.27
N GLU A 100 -6.94 8.15 2.43
CA GLU A 100 -8.11 8.00 3.31
C GLU A 100 -7.72 8.18 4.79
N MET A 101 -6.61 7.58 5.20
CA MET A 101 -6.08 7.67 6.56
C MET A 101 -5.69 9.10 6.92
N VAL A 102 -4.97 9.81 6.04
CA VAL A 102 -4.68 11.26 6.21
C VAL A 102 -5.97 12.06 6.33
N ASN A 103 -6.96 11.81 5.46
CA ASN A 103 -8.24 12.51 5.52
C ASN A 103 -8.99 12.27 6.84
N ASN A 104 -9.04 11.03 7.33
CA ASN A 104 -9.74 10.67 8.56
C ASN A 104 -9.03 11.19 9.81
N LEU A 105 -7.69 11.13 9.82
CA LEU A 105 -6.87 11.62 10.93
C LEU A 105 -6.96 13.15 11.07
N CYS A 106 -6.95 13.86 9.93
CA CYS A 106 -6.92 15.32 9.92
C CYS A 106 -8.28 15.99 9.98
N ARG A 107 -9.38 15.25 9.86
CA ARG A 107 -10.74 15.80 10.02
C ARG A 107 -11.24 15.51 11.42
N ASN A 108 -11.89 16.50 12.03
CA ASN A 108 -12.63 16.29 13.27
C ASN A 108 -13.67 15.19 13.05
N GLY A 109 -13.66 14.19 13.92
CA GLY A 109 -14.55 13.05 13.84
C GLY A 109 -14.09 11.91 14.74
N THR A 110 -14.88 10.83 14.76
CA THR A 110 -14.69 9.68 15.66
C THR A 110 -13.33 9.00 15.50
N TYR A 111 -12.82 8.90 14.26
CA TYR A 111 -11.51 8.30 14.01
C TYR A 111 -10.36 9.10 14.64
N GLN A 112 -10.42 10.43 14.55
CA GLN A 112 -9.43 11.31 15.17
C GLN A 112 -9.49 11.20 16.70
N GLU A 113 -10.69 11.13 17.27
CA GLU A 113 -10.88 10.96 18.72
C GLU A 113 -10.34 9.61 19.20
N GLU A 114 -10.61 8.53 18.48
CA GLU A 114 -10.09 7.19 18.75
C GLU A 114 -8.55 7.15 18.65
N TYR A 115 -7.97 7.79 17.62
CA TYR A 115 -6.53 7.96 17.51
C TYR A 115 -5.94 8.68 18.74
N LEU A 116 -6.49 9.85 19.08
CA LEU A 116 -6.01 10.65 20.21
C LEU A 116 -6.19 9.95 21.57
N LYS A 117 -7.18 9.06 21.70
CA LYS A 117 -7.34 8.20 22.88
C LYS A 117 -6.14 7.26 23.08
N HIS A 118 -5.59 6.72 22.01
CA HIS A 118 -4.50 5.74 22.06
C HIS A 118 -3.11 6.36 21.93
N ALA A 119 -2.99 7.53 21.31
CA ALA A 119 -1.71 8.16 20.97
C ALA A 119 -0.75 8.39 22.17
N PRO A 120 -1.20 8.81 23.37
CA PRO A 120 -0.30 8.95 24.53
C PRO A 120 0.39 7.64 24.91
N CYS A 121 -0.32 6.50 24.82
CA CYS A 121 0.30 5.20 25.10
C CYS A 121 1.24 4.77 23.98
N MET A 122 0.88 5.04 22.72
CA MET A 122 1.75 4.73 21.58
C MET A 122 3.11 5.43 21.68
N GLN A 123 3.15 6.66 22.21
CA GLN A 123 4.43 7.34 22.50
C GLN A 123 5.28 6.61 23.53
N THR A 124 4.64 5.96 24.51
CA THR A 124 5.37 5.19 25.54
C THR A 124 5.96 3.91 24.98
N VAL A 125 5.26 3.28 24.03
CA VAL A 125 5.67 2.02 23.38
C VAL A 125 6.67 2.24 22.24
N GLU A 126 6.87 3.48 21.84
CA GLU A 126 7.68 3.87 20.69
C GLU A 126 9.07 3.22 20.66
N PRO A 127 9.87 3.23 21.75
CA PRO A 127 11.21 2.66 21.72
C PRO A 127 11.20 1.14 21.50
N GLN A 128 10.18 0.45 22.04
CA GLN A 128 10.03 -1.00 21.87
C GLN A 128 9.53 -1.33 20.46
N ASN A 129 8.62 -0.53 19.91
CA ASN A 129 8.14 -0.66 18.54
C ASN A 129 9.23 -0.34 17.51
N GLU A 130 10.17 0.55 17.82
CA GLU A 130 11.30 0.89 16.93
C GLU A 130 12.16 -0.35 16.62
N ILE A 131 12.26 -1.30 17.55
CA ILE A 131 12.96 -2.58 17.34
C ILE A 131 12.30 -3.37 16.20
N CYS A 132 10.96 -3.44 16.21
CA CYS A 132 10.18 -4.09 15.15
C CYS A 132 10.40 -3.39 13.80
N PHE A 133 10.37 -2.06 13.79
CA PHE A 133 10.56 -1.26 12.58
C PHE A 133 11.99 -1.37 12.01
N LYS A 134 13.02 -1.37 12.87
CA LYS A 134 14.42 -1.60 12.46
C LYS A 134 14.63 -2.96 11.82
N LYS A 135 13.98 -4.00 12.35
CA LYS A 135 14.00 -5.34 11.74
C LYS A 135 13.34 -5.30 10.35
N TYR A 136 12.19 -4.65 10.24
CA TYR A 136 11.48 -4.49 8.97
C TYR A 136 12.32 -3.77 7.90
N THR A 137 12.89 -2.61 8.23
CA THR A 137 13.69 -1.81 7.29
C THR A 137 14.95 -2.54 6.85
N LYS A 138 15.60 -3.27 7.77
CA LYS A 138 16.71 -4.16 7.42
C LYS A 138 16.29 -5.24 6.42
N ASN A 139 15.18 -5.94 6.69
CA ASN A 139 14.66 -6.96 5.77
C ASN A 139 14.33 -6.36 4.39
N MET A 140 13.77 -5.15 4.34
CA MET A 140 13.50 -4.47 3.06
C MET A 140 14.78 -4.16 2.29
N SER A 141 15.82 -3.66 2.98
CA SER A 141 17.13 -3.42 2.38
C SER A 141 17.76 -4.70 1.83
N ASP A 142 17.66 -5.81 2.57
CA ASP A 142 18.20 -7.11 2.16
C ASP A 142 17.47 -7.67 0.93
N ILE A 143 16.14 -7.48 0.85
CA ILE A 143 15.34 -7.88 -0.32
C ILE A 143 15.71 -7.01 -1.54
N GLN A 144 15.84 -5.70 -1.35
CA GLN A 144 16.22 -4.79 -2.42
C GLN A 144 17.61 -5.12 -2.98
N ALA A 145 18.57 -5.44 -2.11
CA ALA A 145 19.92 -5.84 -2.52
C ALA A 145 19.97 -7.16 -3.30
N LYS A 146 19.03 -8.08 -3.05
CA LYS A 146 18.94 -9.38 -3.73
C LYS A 146 18.16 -9.34 -5.05
N THR A 147 17.44 -8.26 -5.32
CA THR A 147 16.63 -8.14 -6.54
C THR A 147 17.55 -7.76 -7.72
N PRO A 148 17.69 -8.59 -8.77
CA PRO A 148 18.56 -8.26 -9.89
C PRO A 148 18.07 -7.00 -10.63
N ILE A 149 18.92 -5.97 -10.71
CA ILE A 149 18.73 -4.84 -11.64
C ILE A 149 19.29 -5.29 -12.99
N ASP A 150 18.42 -5.68 -13.91
CA ASP A 150 18.87 -6.19 -15.20
C ASP A 150 19.43 -5.08 -16.10
N ASN A 151 20.70 -5.20 -16.52
CA ASN A 151 21.14 -4.82 -17.86
C ASN A 151 21.02 -6.07 -18.73
N VAL A 152 19.97 -6.18 -19.56
CA VAL A 152 19.79 -7.34 -20.45
C VAL A 152 20.49 -7.05 -21.78
N SER A 153 21.48 -7.89 -22.16
CA SER A 153 21.99 -7.97 -23.54
C SER A 153 21.13 -8.91 -24.38
N GLU A 154 21.08 -8.63 -25.69
CA GLU A 154 19.99 -8.96 -26.62
C GLU A 154 20.04 -10.38 -27.23
N GLU A 155 20.94 -11.27 -26.78
CA GLU A 155 21.22 -12.55 -27.45
C GLU A 155 20.82 -13.74 -26.57
N ASP A 156 19.59 -14.25 -26.79
CA ASP A 156 19.26 -15.69 -26.95
C ASP A 156 17.77 -15.95 -26.71
N LEU A 157 16.99 -16.06 -27.80
CA LEU A 157 15.52 -16.17 -27.80
C LEU A 157 14.96 -17.50 -27.23
N ILE A 158 15.78 -18.54 -27.04
CA ILE A 158 15.40 -19.79 -26.33
C ILE A 158 15.72 -19.67 -24.83
N ALA A 159 16.80 -18.99 -24.47
CA ALA A 159 17.07 -18.57 -23.10
C ALA A 159 16.04 -17.52 -22.62
N TYR A 160 15.41 -16.77 -23.52
CA TYR A 160 14.45 -15.72 -23.20
C TYR A 160 13.21 -16.20 -22.43
N LYS A 161 12.62 -17.36 -22.78
CA LYS A 161 11.45 -17.89 -22.04
C LYS A 161 11.82 -18.40 -20.65
N SER A 162 12.94 -19.11 -20.51
CA SER A 162 13.44 -19.58 -19.21
C SER A 162 13.96 -18.43 -18.34
N PHE A 163 14.55 -17.41 -18.97
CA PHE A 163 14.95 -16.14 -18.35
C PHE A 163 13.74 -15.36 -17.86
N GLN A 164 12.70 -15.16 -18.68
CA GLN A 164 11.45 -14.54 -18.23
C GLN A 164 10.81 -15.31 -17.08
N LYS A 165 10.79 -16.65 -17.14
CA LYS A 165 10.25 -17.47 -16.05
C LYS A 165 11.04 -17.24 -14.76
N ARG A 166 12.38 -17.36 -14.79
CA ARG A 166 13.24 -17.07 -13.63
C ARG A 166 13.05 -15.65 -13.09
N LYS A 167 12.87 -14.67 -13.97
CA LYS A 167 12.59 -13.28 -13.60
C LYS A 167 11.24 -13.12 -12.90
N ARG A 168 10.20 -13.81 -13.38
CA ARG A 168 8.89 -13.84 -12.72
C ARG A 168 8.96 -14.55 -11.37
N ASP A 169 9.60 -15.73 -11.33
CA ASP A 169 9.77 -16.50 -10.09
C ASP A 169 10.55 -15.69 -9.04
N ALA A 170 11.61 -14.99 -9.44
CA ALA A 170 12.38 -14.09 -8.56
C ALA A 170 11.57 -12.85 -8.11
N ALA A 171 10.75 -12.28 -8.99
CA ALA A 171 9.85 -11.19 -8.63
C ALA A 171 8.77 -11.66 -7.63
N ASP A 172 8.19 -12.84 -7.86
CA ASP A 172 7.19 -13.45 -6.97
C ASP A 172 7.80 -13.81 -5.60
N GLU A 173 9.04 -14.31 -5.57
CA GLU A 173 9.79 -14.53 -4.33
C GLU A 173 10.08 -13.21 -3.60
N GLY A 174 10.48 -12.16 -4.34
CA GLY A 174 10.68 -10.82 -3.81
C GLY A 174 9.41 -10.28 -3.16
N ILE A 175 8.27 -10.39 -3.85
CA ILE A 175 6.95 -9.99 -3.32
C ILE A 175 6.64 -10.78 -2.05
N LYS A 176 6.78 -12.11 -2.06
CA LYS A 176 6.55 -12.94 -0.87
C LYS A 176 7.38 -12.46 0.32
N ASN A 177 8.66 -12.21 0.12
CA ASN A 177 9.56 -11.75 1.18
C ASN A 177 9.14 -10.37 1.72
N VAL A 178 8.69 -9.46 0.86
CA VAL A 178 8.15 -8.15 1.27
C VAL A 178 6.91 -8.33 2.13
N CYS A 179 5.98 -9.19 1.69
CA CYS A 179 4.75 -9.49 2.40
C CYS A 179 5.01 -10.06 3.79
N CYS A 180 5.90 -11.05 3.89
CA CYS A 180 6.18 -11.72 5.16
C CYS A 180 6.92 -10.82 6.15
N ALA A 181 7.91 -10.05 5.68
CA ALA A 181 8.59 -9.10 6.54
C ALA A 181 7.64 -8.02 7.09
N PHE A 182 6.66 -7.58 6.29
CA PHE A 182 5.64 -6.66 6.77
C PHE A 182 4.70 -7.30 7.80
N GLN A 183 4.25 -8.54 7.57
CA GLN A 183 3.41 -9.24 8.55
C GLN A 183 4.13 -9.46 9.88
N GLU A 184 5.42 -9.83 9.84
CA GLU A 184 6.25 -9.92 11.04
C GLU A 184 6.33 -8.59 11.80
N TYR A 185 6.44 -7.48 11.07
CA TYR A 185 6.45 -6.15 11.66
C TYR A 185 5.14 -5.82 12.37
N VAL A 186 4.00 -6.03 11.69
CA VAL A 186 2.68 -5.78 12.28
C VAL A 186 2.45 -6.64 13.50
N GLU A 187 2.80 -7.93 13.46
CA GLU A 187 2.63 -8.83 14.61
C GLU A 187 3.53 -8.44 15.78
N CYS A 188 4.81 -8.14 15.52
CA CYS A 188 5.76 -7.66 16.52
C CYS A 188 5.24 -6.40 17.23
N SER A 189 4.80 -5.39 16.45
CA SER A 189 4.31 -4.13 17.00
C SER A 189 2.98 -4.29 17.74
N THR A 190 2.07 -5.11 17.21
CA THR A 190 0.77 -5.40 17.84
C THR A 190 0.97 -6.12 19.18
N SER A 191 1.85 -7.12 19.23
CA SER A 191 2.15 -7.86 20.45
C SER A 191 2.77 -6.97 21.52
N THR A 192 3.75 -6.15 21.14
CA THR A 192 4.39 -5.16 22.02
C THR A 192 3.38 -4.16 22.58
N THR A 193 2.53 -3.62 21.70
CA THR A 193 1.46 -2.70 22.08
C THR A 193 0.45 -3.37 23.02
N ARG A 194 0.10 -4.64 22.79
CA ARG A 194 -0.83 -5.39 23.65
C ARG A 194 -0.28 -5.54 25.07
N GLN A 195 1.00 -5.85 25.20
CA GLN A 195 1.66 -6.03 26.49
C GLN A 195 1.73 -4.74 27.32
N ILE A 196 1.92 -3.59 26.66
CA ILE A 196 2.15 -2.32 27.36
C ILE A 196 0.86 -1.47 27.47
N CYS A 197 0.06 -1.40 26.40
CA CYS A 197 -1.11 -0.53 26.27
C CYS A 197 -2.46 -1.26 26.33
N GLY A 198 -2.46 -2.60 26.36
CA GLY A 198 -3.68 -3.41 26.39
C GLY A 198 -4.28 -3.71 25.01
N ASN A 199 -5.35 -4.51 25.01
CA ASN A 199 -5.94 -5.08 23.80
C ASN A 199 -6.53 -4.04 22.85
N ASP A 200 -7.32 -3.08 23.35
CA ASP A 200 -7.94 -2.04 22.52
C ASP A 200 -6.89 -1.25 21.72
N ALA A 201 -5.80 -0.86 22.39
CA ALA A 201 -4.71 -0.13 21.77
C ALA A 201 -3.97 -0.98 20.73
N ALA A 202 -3.77 -2.27 21.00
CA ALA A 202 -3.16 -3.20 20.06
C ALA A 202 -4.02 -3.39 18.80
N ASP A 203 -5.33 -3.55 18.95
CA ASP A 203 -6.25 -3.70 17.83
C ASP A 203 -6.33 -2.43 16.98
N PHE A 204 -6.31 -1.26 17.62
CA PHE A 204 -6.20 0.02 16.92
C PHE A 204 -4.87 0.13 16.16
N SER A 205 -3.74 -0.15 16.82
CA SER A 205 -2.40 -0.10 16.23
C SER A 205 -2.27 -1.02 15.02
N LYS A 206 -2.80 -2.25 15.11
CA LYS A 206 -2.85 -3.19 13.99
C LYS A 206 -3.60 -2.61 12.79
N LYS A 207 -4.84 -2.12 13.00
CA LYS A 207 -5.65 -1.49 11.94
C LYS A 207 -4.96 -0.27 11.35
N PHE A 208 -4.29 0.51 12.17
CA PHE A 208 -3.51 1.67 11.75
C PHE A 208 -2.37 1.27 10.82
N LEU A 209 -1.54 0.29 11.22
CA LEU A 209 -0.43 -0.23 10.43
C LEU A 209 -0.91 -0.88 9.12
N ASP A 210 -1.99 -1.67 9.17
CA ASP A 210 -2.60 -2.30 8.00
C ASP A 210 -3.14 -1.29 6.99
N LYS A 211 -3.63 -0.14 7.45
CA LYS A 211 -4.13 0.94 6.60
C LYS A 211 -3.00 1.83 6.07
N MET A 212 -1.93 2.00 6.85
CA MET A 212 -0.75 2.75 6.44
C MET A 212 0.05 2.06 5.34
N SER A 213 0.16 0.73 5.43
CA SER A 213 0.90 -0.10 4.48
C SER A 213 0.13 -0.44 3.20
N SER A 214 -1.12 0.01 3.09
CA SER A 214 -2.13 -0.55 2.19
C SER A 214 -1.97 -0.21 0.70
N SER A 215 -0.79 0.19 0.24
CA SER A 215 -0.58 0.54 -1.16
C SER A 215 -0.05 -0.63 -1.98
N MET A 216 1.13 -1.15 -1.66
CA MET A 216 1.70 -2.28 -2.37
C MET A 216 1.36 -3.62 -1.69
N ILE A 217 1.32 -3.65 -0.36
CA ILE A 217 1.18 -4.89 0.42
C ILE A 217 -0.21 -5.49 0.24
N GLN A 218 -1.30 -4.74 0.39
CA GLN A 218 -2.65 -5.33 0.21
C GLN A 218 -2.94 -5.81 -1.21
N LEU A 219 -2.35 -5.19 -2.24
CA LEU A 219 -2.57 -5.58 -3.62
C LEU A 219 -1.75 -6.81 -4.01
N HIS A 220 -0.51 -6.91 -3.54
CA HIS A 220 0.42 -7.98 -3.92
C HIS A 220 0.51 -9.13 -2.90
N CYS A 221 0.05 -8.91 -1.66
CA CYS A 221 0.10 -9.90 -0.57
C CYS A 221 -1.18 -10.69 -0.35
N GLN A 222 -2.18 -10.56 -1.22
CA GLN A 222 -3.45 -11.29 -1.09
C GLN A 222 -3.26 -12.81 -1.02
N ASN A 223 -2.20 -13.33 -1.66
CA ASN A 223 -1.88 -14.75 -1.72
C ASN A 223 -0.80 -15.18 -0.71
N TYR A 224 -0.29 -14.26 0.11
CA TYR A 224 0.78 -14.54 1.08
C TYR A 224 0.24 -14.24 2.48
N GLY A 225 -0.52 -15.17 3.05
CA GLY A 225 -1.04 -15.05 4.40
C GLY A 225 -0.05 -15.51 5.48
N PRO A 226 -0.49 -15.56 6.74
CA PRO A 226 0.35 -15.99 7.86
C PRO A 226 0.93 -17.40 7.71
N GLN A 227 0.25 -18.29 6.97
CA GLN A 227 0.73 -19.66 6.73
C GLN A 227 1.90 -19.68 5.75
N GLU A 228 1.77 -18.95 4.64
CA GLU A 228 2.80 -18.84 3.60
C GLU A 228 4.07 -18.17 4.13
N CYS A 229 3.91 -17.33 5.15
CA CYS A 229 4.97 -16.66 5.90
C CYS A 229 5.49 -17.44 7.12
N GLY A 230 4.93 -18.62 7.43
CA GLY A 230 5.37 -19.45 8.56
C GLY A 230 5.08 -18.84 9.94
N LEU A 231 4.18 -17.86 10.02
CA LEU A 231 3.75 -17.20 11.26
C LEU A 231 2.74 -18.03 12.05
N ILE A 232 2.06 -18.96 11.36
CA ILE A 232 1.25 -20.00 12.00
C ILE A 232 1.95 -21.32 11.75
N THR A 233 2.43 -21.98 12.80
CA THR A 233 2.68 -23.41 12.73
C THR A 233 1.32 -24.08 12.58
N SER A 234 1.12 -24.82 11.47
CA SER A 234 0.02 -25.76 11.39
C SER A 234 0.18 -26.72 12.58
N SER A 235 -0.57 -26.49 13.66
CA SER A 235 -0.77 -27.49 14.68
C SER A 235 -1.39 -28.66 13.95
N SER A 236 -0.58 -29.68 13.66
CA SER A 236 -1.07 -31.00 13.35
C SER A 236 -2.02 -31.35 14.48
N SER A 237 -3.33 -31.31 14.22
CA SER A 237 -4.31 -31.86 15.14
C SER A 237 -3.82 -33.28 15.46
N PRO A 238 -3.63 -33.64 16.75
CA PRO A 238 -3.40 -35.03 17.07
C PRO A 238 -4.62 -35.78 16.52
N LYS A 239 -4.39 -36.68 15.57
CA LYS A 239 -5.40 -37.65 15.16
C LYS A 239 -5.63 -38.57 16.36
N THR A 240 -6.49 -38.17 17.28
CA THR A 240 -7.14 -39.09 18.22
C THR A 240 -8.17 -39.87 17.44
N THR A 241 -7.72 -40.86 16.69
CA THR A 241 -8.54 -42.00 16.28
C THR A 241 -8.70 -42.91 17.49
N LEU A 242 -9.74 -42.65 18.28
CA LEU A 242 -10.38 -43.70 19.06
C LEU A 242 -11.82 -43.80 18.57
N GLU A 243 -12.02 -44.59 17.52
CA GLU A 243 -13.35 -45.05 17.17
C GLU A 243 -13.84 -45.98 18.28
N THR A 244 -14.93 -45.60 18.95
CA THR A 244 -15.87 -46.55 19.54
C THR A 244 -17.27 -45.98 19.37
N SER A 245 -17.96 -46.55 18.38
CA SER A 245 -19.31 -46.22 17.99
C SER A 245 -20.30 -46.69 19.08
N PHE A 246 -21.02 -45.75 19.70
CA PHE A 246 -22.20 -46.03 20.52
C PHE A 246 -23.41 -45.31 19.92
N LEU A 247 -24.11 -45.99 19.01
CA LEU A 247 -25.54 -45.80 18.75
C LEU A 247 -26.24 -47.00 19.38
N PRO A 248 -27.00 -46.84 20.47
CA PRO A 248 -28.44 -47.05 20.34
C PRO A 248 -29.28 -46.34 21.42
N LEU A 249 -29.94 -45.22 21.12
CA LEU A 249 -31.00 -44.69 22.01
C LEU A 249 -32.27 -44.21 21.29
N LEU A 250 -32.35 -44.27 19.97
CA LEU A 250 -33.53 -43.80 19.22
C LEU A 250 -34.47 -44.91 18.71
N ILE A 251 -34.14 -46.19 18.92
CA ILE A 251 -34.97 -47.31 18.45
C ILE A 251 -35.95 -47.80 19.54
N PHE A 252 -35.66 -47.58 20.84
CA PHE A 252 -36.53 -48.03 21.93
C PHE A 252 -37.80 -47.19 22.14
N SER A 253 -37.81 -45.92 21.69
CA SER A 253 -39.00 -45.07 21.78
C SER A 253 -40.06 -45.41 20.74
N VAL A 254 -39.68 -45.96 19.58
CA VAL A 254 -40.62 -46.29 18.51
C VAL A 254 -41.31 -47.64 18.78
N LEU A 255 -40.60 -48.61 19.36
CA LEU A 255 -41.17 -49.93 19.68
C LEU A 255 -42.17 -49.91 20.85
N THR A 256 -42.05 -48.96 21.77
CA THR A 256 -43.01 -48.79 22.89
C THR A 256 -44.30 -48.08 22.47
N MET A 257 -44.31 -47.35 21.34
CA MET A 257 -45.51 -46.71 20.81
C MET A 257 -46.36 -47.63 19.90
N ILE A 258 -45.79 -48.74 19.41
CA ILE A 258 -46.49 -49.69 18.53
C ILE A 258 -47.13 -50.84 19.31
N LEU A 259 -46.72 -51.08 20.57
CA LEU A 259 -47.21 -52.17 21.43
C LEU A 259 -48.15 -51.71 22.56
N ARG A 260 -48.84 -50.57 22.40
CA ARG A 260 -49.85 -50.11 23.35
C ARG A 260 -51.17 -49.75 22.66
#